data_AF-B9K9Y4-F1
#
_entry.id   AF-B9K9Y4-F1
#
_cell.length_a   1.000
_cell.length_b   1.000
_cell.length_c   1.000
_cell.angle_alpha   90.00
_cell.angle_beta   90.00
_cell.angle_gamma   90.00
#
_symmetry.space_group_name_H-M   'P 1'
#
loop_
_entity.id
_entity.type
_entity.pdbx_description
1 polymer ?
#
loop_
_entity_poly.entity_id
_entity_poly.type
_entity_poly.pdbx_seq_one_letter_code
_entity_poly.pdbx_strand_id
1 'polypeptide(L)'
;MEKYNYPNLPLVGTKMFRIEKGAYRGVEDFSNFAVARILVECSMEFVTKSVSEALPGDIAVFFHPEDVEMPYHLMIFVGNLNLADHEGWFVYHTGPIGENPGELRFVRYSELVNYDPSWAPLEINPYFLGFYRFRFLK
;
A
#
# COMPACT_ATOMS: atom_id res chain seq x y z
N MET A 1 24.46 3.70 9.61
CA MET A 1 24.34 3.17 8.23
C MET A 1 23.01 3.69 7.72
N GLU A 2 23.00 4.61 6.75
CA GLU A 2 21.74 5.06 6.16
C GLU A 2 21.09 3.87 5.45
N LYS A 3 19.96 3.41 5.99
CA LYS A 3 19.28 2.18 5.55
C LYS A 3 18.63 2.35 4.16
N TYR A 4 18.43 3.59 3.70
CA TYR A 4 17.71 3.93 2.48
C TYR A 4 18.40 5.07 1.72
N ASN A 5 19.15 4.73 0.67
CA ASN A 5 19.87 5.69 -0.17
C ASN A 5 19.14 5.97 -1.50
N TYR A 6 17.81 5.97 -1.53
CA TYR A 6 17.08 6.30 -2.77
C TYR A 6 17.43 7.73 -3.25
N PRO A 7 17.68 7.97 -4.54
CA PRO A 7 17.51 7.06 -5.69
C PRO A 7 18.69 6.11 -5.99
N ASN A 8 19.74 6.12 -5.17
CA ASN A 8 20.95 5.30 -5.32
C ASN A 8 20.86 3.98 -4.54
N LEU A 9 19.89 3.12 -4.88
CA LEU A 9 19.82 1.78 -4.27
C LEU A 9 20.93 0.88 -4.85
N PRO A 10 21.69 0.16 -4.00
CA PRO A 10 22.63 -0.85 -4.48
C PRO A 10 21.93 -1.86 -5.40
N LEU A 11 22.63 -2.31 -6.45
CA LEU A 11 22.18 -3.29 -7.46
C LEU A 11 21.06 -2.84 -8.41
N VAL A 12 20.06 -2.10 -7.93
CA VAL A 12 18.83 -1.79 -8.69
C VAL A 12 18.67 -0.32 -9.05
N GLY A 13 19.55 0.57 -8.55
CA GLY A 13 19.49 2.00 -8.82
C GLY A 13 18.15 2.59 -8.35
N THR A 14 17.36 3.14 -9.27
CA THR A 14 16.04 3.72 -8.94
C THR A 14 14.92 2.67 -8.85
N LYS A 15 15.17 1.44 -9.32
CA LYS A 15 14.15 0.40 -9.51
C LYS A 15 13.82 -0.31 -8.20
N MET A 16 13.04 0.35 -7.35
CA MET A 16 12.75 -0.13 -6.00
C MET A 16 11.82 -1.36 -5.99
N PHE A 17 10.90 -1.47 -6.95
CA PHE A 17 9.84 -2.46 -6.90
C PHE A 17 10.23 -3.71 -7.66
N ARG A 18 10.16 -4.85 -6.98
CA ARG A 18 10.27 -6.15 -7.61
C ARG A 18 8.99 -6.46 -8.38
N ILE A 19 9.12 -6.87 -9.64
CA ILE A 19 8.01 -7.18 -10.56
C ILE A 19 7.93 -8.67 -10.93
N GLU A 20 8.97 -9.44 -10.66
CA GLU A 20 9.05 -10.88 -10.95
C GLU A 20 9.06 -11.73 -9.68
N LYS A 21 8.33 -12.86 -9.69
CA LYS A 21 8.34 -13.84 -8.59
C LYS A 21 9.57 -14.75 -8.67
N GLY A 22 9.83 -15.46 -7.57
CA GLY A 22 10.82 -16.54 -7.50
C GLY A 22 12.20 -16.09 -7.02
N ALA A 23 13.26 -16.74 -7.50
CA ALA A 23 14.64 -16.35 -7.20
C ALA A 23 15.02 -15.07 -7.95
N TYR A 24 15.92 -14.27 -7.36
CA TYR A 24 16.48 -13.08 -8.02
C TYR A 24 17.34 -13.50 -9.21
N ARG A 25 17.05 -12.93 -10.39
CA ARG A 25 17.78 -13.19 -11.65
C ARG A 25 18.64 -12.01 -12.09
N GLY A 26 18.22 -10.80 -11.75
CA GLY A 26 18.95 -9.58 -12.08
C GLY A 26 18.10 -8.31 -11.92
N VAL A 27 18.65 -7.17 -12.33
CA VAL A 27 18.01 -5.84 -12.22
C VAL A 27 16.74 -5.69 -13.08
N GLU A 28 16.57 -6.57 -14.06
CA GLU A 28 15.37 -6.72 -14.89
C GLU A 28 14.16 -7.21 -14.10
N ASP A 29 14.35 -7.90 -12.97
CA ASP A 29 13.27 -8.29 -12.05
C ASP A 29 12.67 -7.08 -11.31
N PHE A 30 13.20 -5.87 -11.55
CA PHE A 30 12.83 -4.64 -10.85
C PHE A 30 12.42 -3.50 -11.80
N SER A 31 11.54 -2.63 -11.29
CA SER A 31 11.03 -1.45 -11.97
C SER A 31 10.86 -0.25 -11.01
N ASN A 32 10.81 0.95 -11.57
CA ASN A 32 10.43 2.18 -10.86
C ASN A 32 8.91 2.25 -10.61
N PHE A 33 8.14 1.49 -11.38
CA PHE A 33 6.67 1.46 -11.32
C PHE A 33 6.16 0.03 -11.48
N ALA A 34 5.10 -0.31 -10.76
CA ALA A 34 4.35 -1.53 -10.94
C ALA A 34 2.90 -1.32 -10.53
N VAL A 35 1.97 -2.03 -11.19
CA VAL A 35 0.56 -2.01 -10.79
C VAL A 35 0.37 -2.67 -9.43
N ALA A 36 -0.69 -2.29 -8.72
CA ALA A 36 -0.93 -2.69 -7.32
C ALA A 36 -0.86 -4.20 -7.11
N ARG A 37 -1.47 -4.99 -8.00
CA ARG A 37 -1.40 -6.46 -7.94
C ARG A 37 0.04 -6.98 -7.94
N ILE A 38 0.90 -6.46 -8.82
CA ILE A 38 2.30 -6.88 -8.93
C ILE A 38 3.09 -6.46 -7.68
N LEU A 39 2.82 -5.27 -7.12
CA LEU A 39 3.44 -4.85 -5.87
C LEU A 39 3.10 -5.82 -4.73
N VAL A 40 1.81 -6.15 -4.56
CA VAL A 40 1.34 -7.09 -3.53
C VAL A 40 1.98 -8.46 -3.71
N GLU A 41 2.02 -8.96 -4.94
CA GLU A 41 2.50 -10.30 -5.25
C GLU A 41 4.04 -10.46 -5.22
N CYS A 42 4.79 -9.42 -5.58
CA CYS A 42 6.23 -9.51 -5.82
C CYS A 42 7.08 -8.67 -4.85
N SER A 43 6.55 -7.54 -4.36
CA SER A 43 7.29 -6.56 -3.54
C SER A 43 6.91 -6.56 -2.06
N MET A 44 5.72 -7.09 -1.74
CA MET A 44 5.16 -7.03 -0.38
C MET A 44 4.94 -8.42 0.21
N GLU A 45 4.60 -8.43 1.49
CA GLU A 45 4.15 -9.59 2.24
C GLU A 45 3.01 -9.19 3.18
N PHE A 46 2.09 -10.13 3.44
CA PHE A 46 0.99 -9.92 4.37
C PHE A 46 1.51 -9.74 5.80
N VAL A 47 0.93 -8.81 6.53
CA VAL A 47 1.22 -8.52 7.95
C VAL A 47 0.07 -9.00 8.82
N THR A 48 -1.11 -8.38 8.66
CA THR A 48 -2.25 -8.54 9.57
C THR A 48 -3.52 -7.98 8.91
N LYS A 49 -4.69 -8.28 9.47
CA LYS A 49 -5.94 -7.56 9.17
C LYS A 49 -6.34 -6.54 10.27
N SER A 50 -5.60 -6.50 11.38
CA SER A 50 -5.88 -5.57 12.47
C SER A 50 -5.07 -4.28 12.31
N VAL A 51 -5.74 -3.12 12.36
CA VAL A 51 -5.05 -1.82 12.33
C VAL A 51 -4.12 -1.62 13.53
N SER A 52 -4.43 -2.24 14.67
CA SER A 52 -3.62 -2.12 15.89
C SER A 52 -2.25 -2.81 15.78
N GLU A 53 -2.09 -3.72 14.81
CA GLU A 53 -0.86 -4.45 14.53
C GLU A 53 -0.10 -3.89 13.33
N ALA A 54 -0.69 -2.97 12.58
CA ALA A 54 -0.06 -2.30 11.45
C ALA A 54 0.97 -1.26 11.93
N LEU A 55 2.04 -1.08 11.15
CA LEU A 55 3.07 -0.06 11.40
C LEU A 55 3.00 1.05 10.34
N PRO A 56 3.48 2.27 10.66
CA PRO A 56 3.66 3.32 9.66
C PRO A 56 4.43 2.82 8.44
N GLY A 57 3.87 3.03 7.25
CA GLY A 57 4.41 2.56 5.97
C GLY A 57 3.86 1.22 5.50
N ASP A 58 3.07 0.51 6.32
CA ASP A 58 2.28 -0.62 5.83
C ASP A 58 1.18 -0.14 4.88
N ILE A 59 0.84 -1.00 3.93
CA ILE A 59 -0.11 -0.71 2.86
C ILE A 59 -1.38 -1.50 3.12
N ALA A 60 -2.50 -0.81 3.33
CA ALA A 60 -3.82 -1.43 3.29
C ALA A 60 -4.18 -1.75 1.83
N VAL A 61 -4.44 -3.02 1.57
CA VAL A 61 -4.74 -3.53 0.23
C VAL A 61 -6.20 -3.89 0.13
N PHE A 62 -6.86 -3.36 -0.91
CA PHE A 62 -8.25 -3.64 -1.24
C PHE A 62 -8.35 -4.31 -2.61
N PHE A 63 -9.36 -5.17 -2.77
CA PHE A 63 -9.69 -5.81 -4.04
C PHE A 63 -11.18 -5.69 -4.33
N HIS A 64 -11.52 -4.87 -5.32
CA HIS A 64 -12.87 -4.59 -5.82
C HIS A 64 -13.05 -5.20 -7.22
N PRO A 65 -13.55 -6.44 -7.34
CA PRO A 65 -13.69 -7.12 -8.64
C PRO A 65 -14.65 -6.41 -9.61
N GLU A 66 -15.52 -5.54 -9.12
CA GLU A 66 -16.41 -4.70 -9.91
C GLU A 66 -15.68 -3.59 -10.69
N ASP A 67 -14.50 -3.16 -10.23
CA ASP A 67 -13.61 -2.26 -10.96
C ASP A 67 -12.74 -3.08 -11.91
N VAL A 68 -13.25 -3.27 -13.13
CA VAL A 68 -12.64 -4.17 -14.13
C VAL A 68 -11.25 -3.69 -14.56
N GLU A 69 -11.00 -2.38 -14.58
CA GLU A 69 -9.73 -1.82 -15.04
C GLU A 69 -8.66 -1.84 -13.94
N MET A 70 -9.05 -1.45 -12.72
CA MET A 70 -8.11 -1.33 -11.59
C MET A 70 -8.68 -1.96 -10.32
N PRO A 71 -8.83 -3.30 -10.25
CA PRO A 71 -9.51 -3.94 -9.13
C PRO A 71 -8.71 -3.86 -7.82
N TYR A 72 -7.41 -3.61 -7.87
CA TYR A 72 -6.56 -3.48 -6.68
C TYR A 72 -6.32 -2.02 -6.33
N HIS A 73 -6.59 -1.68 -5.08
CA HIS A 73 -6.44 -0.32 -4.55
C HIS A 73 -5.57 -0.35 -3.30
N LEU A 74 -4.73 0.68 -3.15
CA LEU A 74 -3.73 0.76 -2.10
C LEU A 74 -3.91 2.04 -1.29
N MET A 75 -3.84 1.92 0.03
CA MET A 75 -3.76 3.05 0.94
C MET A 75 -2.54 2.90 1.83
N ILE A 76 -1.78 3.98 2.03
CA ILE A 76 -0.64 3.99 2.94
C ILE A 76 -1.15 4.26 4.35
N PHE A 77 -0.88 3.35 5.29
CA PHE A 77 -1.09 3.61 6.69
C PHE A 77 0.07 4.44 7.24
N VAL A 78 -0.25 5.65 7.69
CA VAL A 78 0.73 6.59 8.25
C VAL A 78 0.94 6.35 9.75
N GLY A 79 0.03 5.62 10.39
CA GLY A 79 -0.01 5.49 11.85
C GLY A 79 -0.42 6.80 12.50
N ASN A 80 -0.22 6.89 13.81
CA ASN A 80 -0.60 8.06 14.62
C ASN A 80 0.51 9.12 14.73
N LEU A 81 1.61 8.96 13.97
CA LEU A 81 2.77 9.85 13.95
C LEU A 81 3.44 10.09 15.32
N ASN A 82 3.07 9.33 16.37
CA ASN A 82 3.32 9.68 17.77
C ASN A 82 2.79 11.07 18.17
N LEU A 83 1.73 11.55 17.48
CA LEU A 83 1.13 12.87 17.67
C LEU A 83 -0.33 12.79 18.16
N ALA A 84 -0.95 11.60 18.16
CA ALA A 84 -2.35 11.44 18.52
C ALA A 84 -2.64 10.12 19.24
N ASP A 85 -3.70 10.14 20.05
CA ASP A 85 -4.18 9.00 20.84
C ASP A 85 -5.19 8.10 20.07
N HIS A 86 -5.24 8.23 18.75
CA HIS A 86 -6.07 7.40 17.87
C HIS A 86 -5.21 6.49 16.98
N GLU A 87 -5.84 5.58 16.24
CA GLU A 87 -5.18 4.51 15.48
C GLU A 87 -4.25 5.06 14.39
N GLY A 88 -4.65 6.14 13.73
CA GLY A 88 -3.78 6.87 12.81
C GLY A 88 -4.48 7.45 11.61
N TRP A 89 -3.68 7.79 10.62
CA TRP A 89 -4.14 8.33 9.34
C TRP A 89 -3.81 7.41 8.17
N PHE A 90 -4.56 7.60 7.11
CA PHE A 90 -4.34 6.99 5.81
C PHE A 90 -4.08 8.05 4.77
N VAL A 91 -3.13 7.78 3.87
CA VAL A 91 -2.94 8.51 2.62
C VAL A 91 -3.36 7.62 1.46
N TYR A 92 -4.21 8.12 0.57
CA TYR A 92 -4.62 7.38 -0.62
C TYR A 92 -5.00 8.34 -1.75
N HIS A 93 -5.07 7.81 -2.96
CA HIS A 93 -5.54 8.53 -4.13
C HIS A 93 -6.92 8.00 -4.52
N THR A 94 -7.87 8.88 -4.87
CA THR A 94 -9.25 8.46 -5.22
C THR A 94 -9.37 7.74 -6.55
N GLY A 95 -8.30 7.74 -7.35
CA GLY A 95 -8.33 7.30 -8.74
C GLY A 95 -9.04 8.31 -9.64
N PRO A 96 -8.87 8.18 -10.96
CA PRO A 96 -9.56 9.03 -11.92
C PRO A 96 -11.04 8.65 -12.04
N ILE A 97 -11.92 9.65 -12.19
CA ILE A 97 -13.36 9.46 -12.46
C ILE A 97 -13.74 10.34 -13.65
N GLY A 98 -13.94 9.72 -14.81
CA GLY A 98 -14.17 10.44 -16.06
C GLY A 98 -12.99 11.35 -16.40
N GLU A 99 -13.22 12.65 -16.52
CA GLU A 99 -12.16 13.64 -16.77
C GLU A 99 -11.45 14.12 -15.49
N ASN A 100 -11.96 13.77 -14.30
CA ASN A 100 -11.31 14.13 -13.05
C ASN A 100 -10.12 13.19 -12.80
N PRO A 101 -8.88 13.69 -12.69
CA PRO A 101 -7.71 12.83 -12.44
C PRO A 101 -7.74 12.18 -11.06
N GLY A 102 -8.58 12.64 -10.14
CA GLY A 102 -8.59 12.24 -8.74
C GLY A 102 -7.76 13.17 -7.86
N GLU A 103 -7.80 12.90 -6.56
CA GLU A 103 -7.06 13.68 -5.56
C GLU A 103 -6.38 12.77 -4.53
N LEU A 104 -5.31 13.29 -3.92
CA LEU A 104 -4.71 12.70 -2.73
C LEU A 104 -5.52 13.11 -1.49
N ARG A 105 -5.89 12.12 -0.68
CA ARG A 105 -6.58 12.33 0.59
C ARG A 105 -5.70 11.91 1.75
N PHE A 106 -5.82 12.68 2.83
CA PHE A 106 -5.27 12.36 4.15
C PHE A 106 -6.42 12.29 5.13
N VAL A 107 -6.77 11.09 5.60
CA VAL A 107 -8.00 10.82 6.35
C VAL A 107 -7.68 10.10 7.66
N ARG A 108 -8.46 10.37 8.71
CA ARG A 108 -8.35 9.62 9.97
C ARG A 108 -8.92 8.21 9.78
N TYR A 109 -8.33 7.21 10.44
CA TYR A 109 -8.84 5.84 10.42
C TYR A 109 -10.34 5.78 10.79
N SER A 110 -10.73 6.48 11.86
CA SER A 110 -12.12 6.52 12.32
C SER A 110 -13.08 7.15 11.30
N GLU A 111 -12.64 8.14 10.53
CA GLU A 111 -13.45 8.72 9.45
C GLU A 111 -13.57 7.74 8.28
N LEU A 112 -12.45 7.13 7.86
CA LEU A 112 -12.41 6.15 6.77
C LEU A 112 -13.35 4.97 7.04
N VAL A 113 -13.33 4.43 8.26
CA VAL A 113 -14.18 3.30 8.67
C VAL A 113 -15.67 3.64 8.69
N ASN A 114 -16.03 4.88 9.00
CA ASN A 114 -17.43 5.28 9.15
C ASN A 114 -18.08 5.76 7.84
N TYR A 115 -17.30 6.21 6.85
CA TYR A 115 -17.85 6.89 5.67
C TYR A 115 -18.29 5.91 4.57
N ASP A 116 -17.43 4.97 4.19
CA ASP A 116 -17.71 3.97 3.16
C ASP A 116 -17.17 2.59 3.62
N PRO A 117 -18.07 1.67 4.02
CA PRO A 117 -17.68 0.36 4.49
C PRO A 117 -16.88 -0.47 3.47
N SER A 118 -17.03 -0.18 2.17
CA SER A 118 -16.31 -0.91 1.12
C SER A 118 -14.80 -0.62 1.15
N TRP A 119 -14.42 0.56 1.63
CA TRP A 119 -13.04 1.03 1.81
C TRP A 119 -12.54 0.99 3.26
N ALA A 120 -13.33 0.43 4.18
CA ALA A 120 -12.95 0.35 5.58
C ALA A 120 -11.88 -0.75 5.77
N PRO A 121 -10.67 -0.44 6.32
CA PRO A 121 -9.66 -1.46 6.63
C PRO A 121 -10.02 -2.17 7.93
N LEU A 122 -11.10 -2.95 7.86
CA LEU A 122 -11.67 -3.76 8.92
C LEU A 122 -11.59 -5.23 8.53
N GLU A 123 -11.30 -6.10 9.50
CA GLU A 123 -11.18 -7.55 9.26
C GLU A 123 -12.43 -8.16 8.60
N ILE A 124 -13.62 -7.65 8.95
CA ILE A 124 -14.90 -8.10 8.43
C ILE A 124 -15.18 -7.64 6.99
N ASN A 125 -14.46 -6.63 6.49
CA ASN A 125 -14.66 -6.13 5.12
C ASN A 125 -14.08 -7.15 4.12
N PRO A 126 -14.91 -7.76 3.24
CA PRO A 126 -14.43 -8.75 2.27
C PRO A 126 -13.52 -8.15 1.19
N TYR A 127 -13.65 -6.86 0.90
CA TYR A 127 -12.78 -6.17 -0.06
C TYR A 127 -11.40 -5.90 0.53
N PHE A 128 -11.26 -5.86 1.86
CA PHE A 128 -10.00 -5.62 2.53
C PHE A 128 -9.17 -6.92 2.65
N LEU A 129 -8.10 -6.97 1.87
CA LEU A 129 -7.18 -8.11 1.85
C LEU A 129 -6.23 -8.12 3.06
N GLY A 130 -5.96 -6.96 3.65
CA GLY A 130 -5.13 -6.80 4.83
C GLY A 130 -4.08 -5.70 4.68
N PHE A 131 -3.26 -5.55 5.71
CA PHE A 131 -2.05 -4.74 5.68
C PHE A 131 -0.89 -5.56 5.15
N TYR A 132 -0.11 -4.95 4.27
CA TYR A 132 1.05 -5.53 3.62
C TYR A 132 2.27 -4.65 3.82
N ARG A 133 3.44 -5.26 4.05
CA ARG A 133 4.71 -4.55 4.22
C ARG A 133 5.61 -4.76 3.03
N PHE A 134 6.22 -3.69 2.55
CA PHE A 134 7.31 -3.79 1.59
C PHE A 134 8.49 -4.56 2.18
N ARG A 135 8.97 -5.57 1.45
CA ARG A 135 10.03 -6.46 1.93
C ARG A 135 11.35 -5.75 2.23
N PHE A 136 11.61 -4.61 1.57
CA PHE A 136 12.80 -3.80 1.78
C PHE A 136 12.74 -2.90 3.04
N LEU A 137 11.59 -2.81 3.73
CA LEU A 137 11.49 -2.07 5.00
C LEU A 137 11.97 -2.87 6.21
N LYS A 138 12.15 -4.19 6.05
CA LYS A 138 12.73 -5.07 7.08
C LYS A 138 14.17 -4.72 7.39
#